data_AF-A0A0G4M6I6-F1
#
_entry.id   AF-A0A0G4M6I6-F1
#
_cell.length_a   1.000
_cell.length_b   1.000
_cell.length_c   1.000
_cell.angle_alpha   90.00
_cell.angle_beta   90.00
_cell.angle_gamma   90.00
#
_symmetry.space_group_name_H-M   'P 1'
#
loop_
_entity.id
_entity.type
_entity.pdbx_description
1 polymer ?
#
loop_
_entity_poly.entity_id
_entity_poly.type
_entity_poly.pdbx_seq_one_letter_code
_entity_poly.pdbx_strand_id
1 'polypeptide(L)'
;MASSSRAMSALRPVQFAPRASSISSSPAATTRAFATSSQRTLKFVPTSRPHAPSIARQTTLARQFQRAYADAAPLPPPKKPGKVRTTFKWLWRLTYLSAIGLTVGVGYTIYVDRNPQPQFEADPTKKTLVVLGTGWGSVSLLKKLDTENYNVIVISPRNYFLFTPLLPSCTTGLIEHRSIMEPVRAILQHKKAAVKFYEAEASSIDPERKVVMITDNSEVKGATSQTEIPYDMLVIGVGAENATFGIPG
;
A
#
# COMPACT_ATOMS: atom_id res chain seq x y z
N MET A 1 -14.86 -58.94 36.04
CA MET A 1 -14.15 -58.28 37.15
C MET A 1 -13.56 -56.98 36.60
N ALA A 2 -14.33 -55.90 36.75
CA ALA A 2 -14.03 -54.74 37.62
C ALA A 2 -13.13 -53.72 36.88
N SER A 3 -13.68 -52.61 36.35
CA SER A 3 -14.06 -51.37 37.06
C SER A 3 -12.81 -50.67 37.62
N SER A 4 -12.51 -49.38 37.41
CA SER A 4 -13.34 -48.18 37.56
C SER A 4 -12.54 -46.97 37.01
N SER A 5 -13.14 -46.04 36.27
CA SER A 5 -13.63 -44.73 36.75
C SER A 5 -12.56 -43.74 37.24
N ARG A 6 -12.40 -42.63 36.51
CA ARG A 6 -12.34 -41.29 37.14
C ARG A 6 -12.84 -40.21 36.18
N ALA A 7 -13.84 -39.49 36.66
CA ALA A 7 -14.51 -38.34 36.06
C ALA A 7 -14.26 -37.09 36.92
N MET A 8 -14.70 -35.94 36.38
CA MET A 8 -14.80 -34.58 36.96
C MET A 8 -13.48 -33.79 36.95
N SER A 9 -13.41 -32.51 36.56
CA SER A 9 -14.37 -31.40 36.63
C SER A 9 -13.93 -30.31 35.63
N ALA A 10 -14.76 -29.91 34.67
CA ALA A 10 -15.52 -28.64 34.62
C ALA A 10 -14.71 -27.34 34.80
N LEU A 11 -14.71 -26.49 33.76
CA LEU A 11 -15.10 -25.06 33.80
C LEU A 11 -15.28 -24.55 32.35
N ARG A 12 -16.42 -23.90 32.11
CA ARG A 12 -16.95 -23.44 30.81
C ARG A 12 -16.49 -21.99 30.50
N PRO A 13 -16.72 -21.49 29.26
CA PRO A 13 -16.01 -20.36 28.66
C PRO A 13 -16.67 -19.01 28.92
N VAL A 14 -15.91 -17.92 28.73
CA VAL A 14 -16.44 -16.56 28.67
C VAL A 14 -16.35 -16.05 27.24
N GLN A 15 -17.51 -15.85 26.63
CA GLN A 15 -17.72 -15.13 25.37
C GLN A 15 -17.81 -13.62 25.66
N PHE A 16 -17.23 -12.78 24.79
CA PHE A 16 -17.54 -11.35 24.72
C PHE A 16 -17.54 -10.85 23.28
N ALA A 17 -18.72 -10.53 22.78
CA ALA A 17 -19.02 -9.58 21.70
C ALA A 17 -20.56 -9.35 21.71
N PRO A 18 -21.11 -8.32 21.03
CA PRO A 18 -20.69 -6.94 20.86
C PRO A 18 -21.82 -5.98 21.35
N ARG A 19 -21.57 -4.66 21.47
CA ARG A 19 -22.68 -3.70 21.62
C ARG A 19 -22.40 -2.41 20.86
N ALA A 20 -23.13 -2.25 19.76
CA ALA A 20 -23.36 -0.98 19.09
C ALA A 20 -24.48 -0.23 19.81
N SER A 21 -24.34 1.09 19.96
CA SER A 21 -25.49 1.99 20.11
C SER A 21 -25.11 3.45 19.81
N SER A 22 -25.71 3.95 18.72
CA SER A 22 -26.33 5.27 18.54
C SER A 22 -25.62 6.53 19.06
N ILE A 23 -25.17 7.38 18.13
CA ILE A 23 -24.97 8.82 18.38
C ILE A 23 -26.02 9.58 17.57
N SER A 24 -26.96 10.21 18.27
CA SER A 24 -27.95 11.15 17.73
C SER A 24 -27.67 12.57 18.22
N SER A 25 -27.46 13.47 17.26
CA SER A 25 -28.01 14.84 17.13
C SER A 25 -28.10 15.82 18.33
N SER A 26 -27.43 16.98 18.12
CA SER A 26 -27.94 18.38 18.26
C SER A 26 -27.96 19.11 19.63
N PRO A 27 -28.09 20.47 19.67
CA PRO A 27 -27.07 21.37 20.24
C PRO A 27 -27.65 22.36 21.28
N ALA A 28 -26.95 23.50 21.51
CA ALA A 28 -27.29 24.66 22.36
C ALA A 28 -26.85 24.55 23.84
N ALA A 29 -26.58 25.62 24.58
CA ALA A 29 -26.20 27.00 24.34
C ALA A 29 -25.64 27.55 25.67
N THR A 30 -24.71 28.49 25.56
CA THR A 30 -24.52 29.68 26.41
C THR A 30 -24.73 29.58 27.93
N THR A 31 -23.67 29.83 28.72
CA THR A 31 -23.74 30.87 29.77
C THR A 31 -22.35 31.38 30.18
N ARG A 32 -22.25 32.71 30.25
CA ARG A 32 -21.13 33.48 30.79
C ARG A 32 -21.08 33.34 32.31
N ALA A 33 -19.89 33.44 32.90
CA ALA A 33 -19.74 33.89 34.28
C ALA A 33 -18.60 34.91 34.38
N PHE A 34 -18.94 36.07 34.94
CA PHE A 34 -18.04 37.13 35.37
C PHE A 34 -17.32 36.73 36.66
N ALA A 35 -16.07 37.15 36.82
CA ALA A 35 -15.44 37.23 38.14
C ALA A 35 -14.73 38.58 38.26
N THR A 36 -15.20 39.37 39.23
CA THR A 36 -14.61 40.61 39.71
C THR A 36 -13.59 40.28 40.79
N SER A 37 -12.51 41.06 40.90
CA SER A 37 -11.97 41.36 42.23
C SER A 37 -11.31 42.74 42.21
N SER A 38 -11.65 43.49 43.25
CA SER A 38 -11.28 44.86 43.54
C SER A 38 -10.33 44.84 44.74
N GLN A 39 -9.30 45.70 44.74
CA GLN A 39 -8.64 46.13 45.96
C GLN A 39 -8.40 47.65 45.93
N ARG A 40 -8.35 48.21 47.13
CA ARG A 40 -8.97 49.44 47.57
C ARG A 40 -7.92 50.42 48.09
N THR A 41 -8.04 51.70 47.69
CA THR A 41 -7.79 52.98 48.42
C THR A 41 -6.53 53.22 49.25
N LEU A 42 -6.01 54.47 49.16
CA LEU A 42 -6.01 55.52 50.22
C LEU A 42 -5.61 56.88 49.55
N LYS A 43 -6.54 57.81 49.26
CA LYS A 43 -6.95 59.02 50.03
C LYS A 43 -5.83 60.02 50.40
N PHE A 44 -5.83 61.21 49.79
CA PHE A 44 -5.65 62.51 50.50
C PHE A 44 -6.14 63.71 49.65
N VAL A 45 -6.97 64.55 50.26
CA VAL A 45 -7.59 65.84 49.84
C VAL A 45 -7.91 66.57 51.18
N PRO A 46 -8.05 67.90 51.36
CA PRO A 46 -8.09 69.08 50.45
C PRO A 46 -7.24 70.29 50.93
N THR A 47 -7.25 71.43 50.22
CA THR A 47 -7.91 72.69 50.70
C THR A 47 -7.69 73.88 49.76
N SER A 48 -8.69 74.75 49.76
CA SER A 48 -8.97 75.91 48.92
C SER A 48 -8.38 77.23 49.44
N ARG A 49 -7.97 78.15 48.55
CA ARG A 49 -8.28 79.60 48.68
C ARG A 49 -8.00 80.38 47.38
N PRO A 50 -8.84 81.38 47.00
CA PRO A 50 -8.63 82.22 45.82
C PRO A 50 -7.94 83.55 46.16
N HIS A 51 -7.10 84.08 45.27
CA HIS A 51 -6.73 85.51 45.22
C HIS A 51 -6.43 85.94 43.77
N ALA A 52 -6.77 87.20 43.49
CA ALA A 52 -6.98 87.81 42.19
C ALA A 52 -5.71 88.51 41.61
N PRO A 53 -5.81 89.34 40.56
CA PRO A 53 -5.06 89.19 39.30
C PRO A 53 -3.76 90.01 39.25
N SER A 54 -2.80 89.57 38.43
CA SER A 54 -1.66 90.40 38.02
C SER A 54 -1.62 90.55 36.50
N ILE A 55 -1.78 91.79 36.07
CA ILE A 55 -1.73 92.27 34.70
C ILE A 55 -0.27 92.36 34.20
N ALA A 56 -0.11 92.09 32.90
CA ALA A 56 0.97 92.46 31.99
C ALA A 56 2.29 91.67 31.98
N ARG A 57 2.48 90.92 30.88
CA ARG A 57 3.48 91.30 29.86
C ARG A 57 3.11 90.69 28.51
N GLN A 58 2.65 91.53 27.58
CA GLN A 58 2.55 91.19 26.17
C GLN A 58 3.97 91.04 25.61
N THR A 59 4.47 89.82 25.55
CA THR A 59 5.58 89.49 24.65
C THR A 59 4.98 89.23 23.28
N THR A 60 5.19 90.19 22.38
CA THR A 60 4.98 90.03 20.94
C THR A 60 5.84 88.86 20.44
N LEU A 61 5.28 87.65 20.42
CA LEU A 61 5.85 86.55 19.67
C LEU A 61 5.59 86.85 18.20
N ALA A 62 6.65 87.28 17.51
CA ALA A 62 6.70 87.36 16.07
C ALA A 62 6.18 86.04 15.49
N ARG A 63 5.04 86.09 14.79
CA ARG A 63 4.48 84.97 14.06
C ARG A 63 5.45 84.67 12.91
N GLN A 64 6.46 83.86 13.17
CA GLN A 64 7.30 83.27 12.14
C GLN A 64 6.37 82.42 11.27
N PHE A 65 6.01 82.94 10.10
CA PHE A 65 5.43 82.14 9.02
C PHE A 65 6.50 81.16 8.55
N GLN A 66 6.57 79.98 9.17
CA GLN A 66 7.16 78.83 8.50
C GLN A 66 6.21 78.46 7.37
N ARG A 67 6.62 78.77 6.13
CA ARG A 67 6.12 78.05 4.96
C ARG A 67 6.52 76.60 5.16
N ALA A 68 5.58 75.74 5.55
CA ALA A 68 5.74 74.31 5.40
C ALA A 68 5.83 74.04 3.90
N TYR A 69 7.05 73.83 3.41
CA TYR A 69 7.24 73.23 2.09
C TYR A 69 6.62 71.84 2.17
N ALA A 70 5.60 71.58 1.36
CA ALA A 70 4.96 70.28 1.27
C ALA A 70 5.94 69.33 0.56
N ASP A 71 6.98 68.90 1.28
CA ASP A 71 7.86 67.84 0.81
C ASP A 71 7.15 66.49 0.96
N ALA A 72 7.03 65.83 -0.20
CA ALA A 72 6.50 64.50 -0.46
C ALA A 72 5.00 64.26 -0.19
N ALA A 73 4.25 64.03 -1.28
CA ALA A 73 2.95 63.39 -1.21
C ALA A 73 3.07 62.03 -0.49
N PRO A 74 2.12 61.66 0.40
CA PRO A 74 2.11 60.33 1.01
C PRO A 74 2.09 59.28 -0.10
N LEU A 75 3.07 58.38 -0.11
CA LEU A 75 3.08 57.25 -1.04
C LEU A 75 1.74 56.51 -0.94
N PRO A 76 1.09 56.15 -2.07
CA PRO A 76 -0.17 55.44 -2.02
C PRO A 76 -0.01 54.15 -1.21
N PRO A 77 -0.96 53.79 -0.34
CA PRO A 77 -0.85 52.59 0.47
C PRO A 77 -0.68 51.38 -0.45
N PRO A 78 0.24 50.45 -0.14
CA PRO A 78 0.50 49.31 -1.01
C PRO A 78 -0.80 48.53 -1.24
N LYS A 79 -1.19 48.38 -2.52
CA LYS A 79 -2.41 47.64 -2.91
C LYS A 79 -2.31 46.21 -2.38
N LYS A 80 -3.19 45.85 -1.44
CA LYS A 80 -3.27 44.48 -0.89
C LYS A 80 -3.50 43.51 -2.07
N PRO A 81 -2.75 42.40 -2.16
CA PRO A 81 -2.90 41.46 -3.26
C PRO A 81 -4.35 40.94 -3.28
N GLY A 82 -5.00 40.98 -4.45
CA GLY A 82 -6.39 40.55 -4.59
C GLY A 82 -6.57 39.08 -4.24
N LYS A 83 -7.68 38.76 -3.54
CA LYS A 83 -7.99 37.40 -3.05
C LYS A 83 -7.95 36.32 -4.14
N VAL A 84 -8.21 36.69 -5.40
CA VAL A 84 -8.15 35.80 -6.59
C VAL A 84 -6.72 35.36 -6.93
N ARG A 85 -5.72 36.24 -6.75
CA ARG A 85 -4.32 35.88 -6.98
C ARG A 85 -3.81 34.90 -5.93
N THR A 86 -4.29 35.01 -4.69
CA THR A 86 -3.92 34.09 -3.61
C THR A 86 -4.60 32.73 -3.75
N THR A 87 -5.86 32.68 -4.20
CA THR A 87 -6.54 31.40 -4.48
C THR A 87 -5.91 30.68 -5.67
N PHE A 88 -5.55 31.40 -6.74
CA PHE A 88 -4.84 30.80 -7.88
C PHE A 88 -3.46 30.23 -7.48
N LYS A 89 -2.71 30.94 -6.64
CA LYS A 89 -1.44 30.43 -6.09
C LYS A 89 -1.64 29.17 -5.23
N TRP A 90 -2.70 29.11 -4.44
CA TRP A 90 -3.05 27.92 -3.65
C TRP A 90 -3.49 26.75 -4.55
N LEU A 91 -4.27 27.03 -5.58
CA LEU A 91 -4.68 26.04 -6.57
C LEU A 91 -3.47 25.42 -7.27
N TRP A 92 -2.53 26.24 -7.73
CA TRP A 92 -1.27 25.76 -8.30
C TRP A 92 -0.43 24.94 -7.32
N ARG A 93 -0.36 25.34 -6.05
CA ARG A 93 0.35 24.54 -5.03
C ARG A 93 -0.28 23.18 -4.85
N LEU A 94 -1.61 23.10 -4.82
CA LEU A 94 -2.33 21.83 -4.70
C LEU A 94 -2.14 20.94 -5.93
N THR A 95 -2.16 21.49 -7.16
CA THR A 95 -1.91 20.70 -8.38
C THR A 95 -0.49 20.16 -8.43
N TYR A 96 0.52 20.95 -8.07
CA TYR A 96 1.90 20.49 -7.99
C TYR A 96 2.08 19.42 -6.92
N LEU A 97 1.50 19.60 -5.72
CA LEU A 97 1.56 18.59 -4.66
C LEU A 97 0.86 17.29 -5.07
N SER A 98 -0.29 17.35 -5.75
CA SER A 98 -0.95 16.15 -6.27
C SER A 98 -0.12 15.47 -7.35
N ALA A 99 0.51 16.23 -8.25
CA ALA A 99 1.35 15.67 -9.29
C ALA A 99 2.59 14.97 -8.71
N ILE A 100 3.24 15.57 -7.71
CA ILE A 100 4.37 14.96 -6.98
C ILE A 100 3.92 13.71 -6.22
N GLY A 101 2.77 13.78 -5.54
CA GLY A 101 2.22 12.62 -4.84
C GLY A 101 1.95 11.45 -5.78
N LEU A 102 1.41 11.73 -6.97
CA LEU A 102 1.13 10.71 -8.00
C LEU A 102 2.42 10.10 -8.55
N THR A 103 3.41 10.93 -8.92
CA THR A 103 4.69 10.43 -9.44
C THR A 103 5.47 9.62 -8.40
N VAL A 104 5.49 10.06 -7.14
CA VAL A 104 6.09 9.30 -6.04
C VAL A 104 5.33 7.99 -5.81
N GLY A 105 4.00 8.01 -5.82
CA GLY A 105 3.17 6.82 -5.66
C GLY A 105 3.44 5.77 -6.74
N VAL A 106 3.44 6.18 -8.01
CA VAL A 106 3.74 5.28 -9.14
C VAL A 106 5.20 4.81 -9.11
N GLY A 107 6.14 5.69 -8.78
CA GLY A 107 7.54 5.31 -8.61
C GLY A 107 7.71 4.27 -7.50
N TYR A 108 6.98 4.42 -6.39
CA TYR A 108 7.01 3.47 -5.28
C TYR A 108 6.43 2.11 -5.65
N THR A 109 5.31 2.04 -6.39
CA THR A 109 4.76 0.75 -6.84
C THR A 109 5.71 0.03 -7.78
N ILE A 110 6.33 0.75 -8.73
CA ILE A 110 7.34 0.17 -9.64
C ILE A 110 8.55 -0.33 -8.85
N TYR A 111 8.99 0.42 -7.84
CA TYR A 111 10.11 0.01 -7.00
C TYR A 111 9.81 -1.31 -6.25
N VAL A 112 8.64 -1.42 -5.63
CA VAL A 112 8.22 -2.63 -4.91
C VAL A 112 8.11 -3.83 -5.85
N ASP A 113 7.57 -3.64 -7.05
CA ASP A 113 7.45 -4.73 -8.04
C ASP A 113 8.81 -5.20 -8.56
N ARG A 114 9.79 -4.29 -8.68
CA ARG A 114 11.16 -4.64 -9.12
C ARG A 114 12.02 -5.23 -8.01
N ASN A 115 11.67 -5.00 -6.75
CA ASN A 115 12.40 -5.46 -5.57
C ASN A 115 11.48 -6.33 -4.69
N PRO A 116 11.16 -7.57 -5.13
CA PRO A 116 10.37 -8.49 -4.32
C PRO A 116 11.08 -8.79 -3.00
N GLN A 117 10.28 -8.99 -1.95
CA GLN A 117 10.78 -9.38 -0.63
C GLN A 117 11.46 -10.75 -0.70
N PRO A 118 12.47 -11.02 0.14
CA PRO A 118 13.09 -12.32 0.21
C PRO A 118 12.03 -13.38 0.57
N GLN A 119 12.04 -14.48 -0.18
CA GLN A 119 11.10 -15.56 0.00
C GLN A 119 11.52 -16.46 1.17
N PHE A 120 10.58 -16.82 2.04
CA PHE A 120 10.87 -17.76 3.12
C PHE A 120 11.18 -19.16 2.57
N GLU A 121 12.13 -19.86 3.18
CA GLU A 121 12.46 -21.24 2.82
C GLU A 121 11.29 -22.21 3.14
N ALA A 122 11.30 -23.36 2.46
CA ALA A 122 10.28 -24.39 2.63
C ALA A 122 10.33 -24.98 4.06
N ASP A 123 9.19 -24.99 4.74
CA ASP A 123 9.06 -25.53 6.09
C ASP A 123 8.68 -27.01 6.01
N PRO A 124 9.51 -27.96 6.49
CA PRO A 124 9.25 -29.39 6.36
C PRO A 124 7.97 -29.87 7.06
N THR A 125 7.39 -29.08 7.96
CA THR A 125 6.13 -29.43 8.65
C THR A 125 4.88 -29.20 7.77
N LYS A 126 5.00 -28.41 6.70
CA LYS A 126 3.89 -28.07 5.81
C LYS A 126 3.71 -29.12 4.73
N LYS A 127 2.46 -29.26 4.28
CA LYS A 127 2.11 -30.17 3.18
C LYS A 127 2.76 -29.72 1.88
N THR A 128 3.24 -30.69 1.10
CA THR A 128 3.88 -30.47 -0.20
C THR A 128 2.85 -30.58 -1.32
N LEU A 129 2.62 -29.46 -2.02
CA LEU A 129 1.77 -29.36 -3.19
C LEU A 129 2.64 -29.38 -4.45
N VAL A 130 2.51 -30.46 -5.23
CA VAL A 130 3.16 -30.57 -6.54
C VAL A 130 2.18 -30.15 -7.63
N VAL A 131 2.63 -29.24 -8.50
CA VAL A 131 1.88 -28.76 -9.66
C VAL A 131 2.61 -29.18 -10.93
N LEU A 132 1.94 -29.99 -11.77
CA LEU A 132 2.45 -30.40 -13.06
C LEU A 132 1.99 -29.45 -14.15
N GLY A 133 2.94 -28.94 -14.94
CA GLY A 133 2.70 -28.04 -16.05
C GLY A 133 2.68 -26.55 -15.68
N THR A 134 2.93 -25.71 -16.67
CA THR A 134 3.00 -24.23 -16.57
C THR A 134 1.97 -23.55 -17.48
N GLY A 135 0.87 -24.25 -17.80
CA GLY A 135 -0.22 -23.74 -18.63
C GLY A 135 -1.24 -22.89 -17.87
N TRP A 136 -2.37 -22.59 -18.52
CA TRP A 136 -3.46 -21.76 -17.98
C TRP A 136 -3.96 -22.21 -16.61
N GLY A 137 -4.23 -23.51 -16.43
CA GLY A 137 -4.72 -24.05 -15.16
C GLY A 137 -3.71 -23.87 -14.03
N SER A 138 -2.48 -24.32 -14.24
CA SER A 138 -1.40 -24.25 -13.27
C SER A 138 -1.07 -22.80 -12.89
N VAL A 139 -0.93 -21.90 -13.86
CA VAL A 139 -0.60 -20.50 -13.61
C VAL A 139 -1.74 -19.77 -12.91
N SER A 140 -2.99 -20.05 -13.26
CA SER A 140 -4.14 -19.45 -12.58
C SER A 140 -4.23 -19.86 -11.11
N LEU A 141 -3.94 -21.14 -10.83
CA LEU A 141 -3.82 -21.64 -9.46
C LEU A 141 -2.65 -20.98 -8.75
N LEU A 142 -1.45 -21.00 -9.34
CA LEU A 142 -0.25 -20.42 -8.73
C LEU A 142 -0.46 -18.94 -8.40
N LYS A 143 -1.09 -18.15 -9.27
CA LYS A 143 -1.38 -16.72 -9.01
C LYS A 143 -2.26 -16.51 -7.78
N LYS A 144 -3.28 -17.34 -7.57
CA LYS A 144 -4.24 -17.21 -6.45
C LYS A 144 -3.86 -18.00 -5.19
N LEU A 145 -2.94 -18.96 -5.32
CA LEU A 145 -2.50 -19.81 -4.22
C LEU A 145 -1.72 -18.99 -3.18
N ASP A 146 -2.09 -19.20 -1.91
CA ASP A 146 -1.33 -18.72 -0.78
C ASP A 146 -0.21 -19.69 -0.43
N THR A 147 1.01 -19.30 -0.76
CA THR A 147 2.23 -20.11 -0.56
C THR A 147 2.65 -20.20 0.91
N GLU A 148 2.03 -19.44 1.82
CA GLU A 148 2.34 -19.55 3.25
C GLU A 148 1.85 -20.88 3.85
N ASN A 149 0.82 -21.50 3.26
CA ASN A 149 0.17 -22.69 3.82
C ASN A 149 0.76 -24.02 3.31
N TYR A 150 1.52 -23.99 2.21
CA TYR A 150 2.00 -25.18 1.51
C TYR A 150 3.42 -25.00 0.98
N ASN A 151 4.20 -26.07 0.96
CA ASN A 151 5.43 -26.12 0.18
C ASN A 151 5.06 -26.40 -1.27
N VAL A 152 5.28 -25.43 -2.16
CA VAL A 152 4.87 -25.55 -3.56
C VAL A 152 6.05 -25.95 -4.42
N ILE A 153 5.85 -27.02 -5.20
CA ILE A 153 6.80 -27.49 -6.20
C ILE A 153 6.08 -27.46 -7.55
N VAL A 154 6.69 -26.82 -8.54
CA VAL A 154 6.19 -26.75 -9.90
C VAL A 154 7.13 -27.54 -10.80
N ILE A 155 6.60 -28.48 -11.57
CA ILE A 155 7.37 -29.34 -12.47
C ILE A 155 6.84 -29.09 -13.88
N SER A 156 7.70 -28.65 -14.79
CA SER A 156 7.35 -28.55 -16.20
C SER A 156 8.60 -28.53 -17.07
N PRO A 157 8.57 -29.15 -18.27
CA PRO A 157 9.67 -29.05 -19.21
C PRO A 157 9.80 -27.64 -19.83
N ARG A 158 8.85 -26.74 -19.58
CA ARG A 158 8.86 -25.35 -20.08
C ARG A 158 8.92 -24.36 -18.94
N ASN A 159 9.90 -23.46 -18.97
CA ASN A 159 10.14 -22.43 -17.96
C ASN A 159 9.36 -21.11 -18.17
N TYR A 160 8.39 -21.09 -19.09
CA TYR A 160 7.51 -19.95 -19.37
C TYR A 160 6.04 -20.39 -19.48
N PHE A 161 5.14 -19.47 -19.13
CA PHE A 161 3.73 -19.51 -19.48
C PHE A 161 3.52 -18.98 -20.90
N LEU A 162 2.58 -19.58 -21.63
CA LEU A 162 2.28 -19.22 -23.01
C LEU A 162 0.82 -18.76 -23.14
N PHE A 163 0.63 -17.54 -23.66
CA PHE A 163 -0.70 -17.02 -23.96
C PHE A 163 -1.23 -17.58 -25.29
N THR A 164 -1.74 -18.81 -25.22
CA THR A 164 -2.18 -19.59 -26.38
C THR A 164 -3.18 -18.88 -27.33
N PRO A 165 -4.07 -17.96 -26.89
CA PRO A 165 -4.99 -17.29 -27.82
C PRO A 165 -4.32 -16.45 -28.93
N LEU A 166 -3.07 -16.00 -28.73
CA LEU A 166 -2.34 -15.18 -29.71
C LEU A 166 -1.29 -15.97 -30.52
N LEU A 167 -1.23 -17.29 -30.37
CA LEU A 167 -0.34 -18.14 -31.17
C LEU A 167 -0.57 -18.00 -32.69
N PRO A 168 -1.83 -17.93 -33.21
CA PRO A 168 -2.05 -17.73 -34.64
C PRO A 168 -1.54 -16.38 -35.18
N SER A 169 -1.44 -15.35 -34.33
CA SER A 169 -0.86 -14.06 -34.72
C SER A 169 0.67 -14.09 -34.76
N CYS A 170 1.30 -15.02 -34.03
CA CYS A 170 2.74 -15.23 -34.08
C CYS A 170 3.18 -15.95 -35.35
N THR A 171 2.37 -16.89 -35.85
CA THR A 171 2.69 -17.62 -37.09
C THR A 171 2.64 -16.72 -38.34
N THR A 172 1.81 -15.67 -38.31
CA THR A 172 1.72 -14.66 -39.38
C THR A 172 2.74 -13.52 -39.23
N GLY A 173 3.54 -13.51 -38.15
CA GLY A 173 4.52 -12.46 -37.87
C GLY A 173 3.92 -11.13 -37.39
N LEU A 174 2.62 -11.07 -37.08
CA LEU A 174 1.95 -9.87 -36.57
C LEU A 174 2.40 -9.56 -35.13
N ILE A 175 2.66 -10.60 -34.35
CA ILE A 175 3.15 -10.51 -32.96
C ILE A 175 4.40 -11.36 -32.82
N GLU A 176 5.36 -10.88 -32.04
CA GLU A 176 6.55 -11.65 -31.70
C GLU A 176 6.26 -12.68 -30.60
N HIS A 177 6.86 -13.87 -30.71
CA HIS A 177 6.73 -14.95 -29.73
C HIS A 177 7.03 -14.52 -28.29
N ARG A 178 8.07 -13.70 -28.08
CA ARG A 178 8.43 -13.23 -26.73
C ARG A 178 7.35 -12.36 -26.08
N SER A 179 6.48 -11.73 -26.88
CA SER A 179 5.39 -10.88 -26.40
C SER A 179 4.21 -11.68 -25.85
N ILE A 180 4.14 -12.98 -26.11
CA ILE A 180 3.09 -13.89 -25.62
C ILE A 180 3.62 -14.90 -24.60
N MET A 181 4.88 -14.77 -24.19
CA MET A 181 5.57 -15.65 -23.24
C MET A 181 5.87 -14.88 -21.95
N GLU A 182 5.55 -15.49 -20.81
CA GLU A 182 5.86 -14.93 -19.49
C GLU A 182 6.73 -15.93 -18.71
N PRO A 183 7.96 -15.58 -18.29
CA PRO A 183 8.81 -16.48 -17.51
C PRO A 183 8.13 -16.93 -16.21
N VAL A 184 8.15 -18.22 -15.91
CA VAL A 184 7.51 -18.77 -14.68
C VAL A 184 8.12 -18.13 -13.43
N ARG A 185 9.42 -17.83 -13.45
CA ARG A 185 10.13 -17.15 -12.36
C ARG A 185 9.52 -15.76 -12.07
N ALA A 186 9.10 -15.03 -13.08
CA ALA A 186 8.44 -13.72 -12.90
C ALA A 186 7.08 -13.86 -12.22
N ILE A 187 6.37 -14.97 -12.45
CA ILE A 187 5.10 -15.26 -11.77
C ILE A 187 5.34 -15.67 -10.31
N LEU A 188 6.41 -16.43 -10.05
CA LEU A 188 6.71 -16.99 -8.73
C LEU A 188 7.43 -16.01 -7.79
N GLN A 189 8.19 -15.04 -8.30
CA GLN A 189 8.99 -14.12 -7.46
C GLN A 189 8.12 -13.25 -6.53
N HIS A 190 6.87 -12.97 -6.91
CA HIS A 190 5.94 -12.18 -6.10
C HIS A 190 5.21 -12.99 -5.02
N LYS A 191 5.57 -14.27 -4.85
CA LYS A 191 5.07 -15.11 -3.76
C LYS A 191 5.87 -14.87 -2.49
N LYS A 192 5.19 -14.98 -1.36
CA LYS A 192 5.77 -14.73 -0.04
C LYS A 192 6.70 -15.86 0.40
N ALA A 193 6.35 -17.11 0.08
CA ALA A 193 7.19 -18.27 0.36
C ALA A 193 7.84 -18.79 -0.94
N ALA A 194 9.01 -19.41 -0.80
CA ALA A 194 9.79 -19.87 -1.94
C ALA A 194 9.07 -21.02 -2.64
N VAL A 195 8.95 -20.91 -3.97
CA VAL A 195 8.39 -21.97 -4.82
C VAL A 195 9.52 -22.63 -5.57
N LYS A 196 9.65 -23.96 -5.44
CA LYS A 196 10.65 -24.72 -6.18
C LYS A 196 10.15 -24.99 -7.58
N PHE A 197 10.96 -24.71 -8.59
CA PHE A 197 10.66 -25.00 -9.99
C PHE A 197 11.66 -26.02 -10.53
N TYR A 198 11.15 -27.14 -11.05
CA TYR A 198 11.94 -28.14 -11.76
C TYR A 198 11.64 -28.04 -13.25
N GLU A 199 12.68 -27.74 -14.03
CA GLU A 199 12.64 -27.77 -15.49
C GLU A 199 12.81 -29.22 -15.97
N ALA A 200 11.76 -30.02 -15.81
CA ALA A 200 11.78 -31.45 -16.05
C ALA A 200 10.40 -31.94 -16.50
N GLU A 201 10.38 -33.08 -17.18
CA GLU A 201 9.15 -33.75 -17.61
C GLU A 201 8.71 -34.77 -16.56
N ALA A 202 7.42 -34.80 -16.21
CA ALA A 202 6.87 -35.83 -15.33
C ALA A 202 6.59 -37.09 -16.16
N SER A 203 7.37 -38.15 -15.94
CA SER A 203 7.30 -39.39 -16.74
C SER A 203 6.29 -40.39 -16.20
N SER A 204 6.12 -40.46 -14.89
CA SER A 204 5.16 -41.37 -14.25
C SER A 204 4.69 -40.81 -12.91
N ILE A 205 3.48 -41.20 -12.49
CA ILE A 205 2.89 -40.84 -11.21
C ILE A 205 2.54 -42.15 -10.50
N ASP A 206 3.08 -42.34 -9.30
CA ASP A 206 2.71 -43.45 -8.41
C ASP A 206 1.79 -42.91 -7.30
N PRO A 207 0.47 -43.16 -7.40
CA PRO A 207 -0.50 -42.67 -6.41
C PRO A 207 -0.46 -43.44 -5.09
N GLU A 208 0.07 -44.66 -5.06
CA GLU A 208 0.18 -45.47 -3.84
C GLU A 208 1.33 -44.97 -2.97
N ARG A 209 2.51 -44.78 -3.57
CA ARG A 209 3.69 -44.21 -2.92
C ARG A 209 3.63 -42.68 -2.79
N LYS A 210 2.70 -42.03 -3.50
CA LYS A 210 2.57 -40.57 -3.63
C LYS A 210 3.87 -39.90 -4.09
N VAL A 211 4.43 -40.42 -5.18
CA VAL A 211 5.63 -39.88 -5.81
C VAL A 211 5.40 -39.58 -7.28
N VAL A 212 6.01 -38.51 -7.77
CA VAL A 212 6.11 -38.21 -9.21
C VAL A 212 7.52 -38.49 -9.66
N MET A 213 7.66 -39.30 -10.70
CA MET A 213 8.93 -39.52 -11.39
C MET A 213 9.15 -38.37 -12.36
N ILE A 214 10.25 -37.65 -12.22
CA ILE A 214 10.66 -36.59 -13.15
C ILE A 214 11.89 -37.01 -13.93
N THR A 215 11.92 -36.64 -15.20
CA THR A 215 13.05 -36.83 -16.09
C THR A 215 13.58 -35.47 -16.52
N ASP A 216 14.86 -35.20 -16.28
CA ASP A 216 15.53 -34.02 -16.81
C ASP A 216 15.97 -34.28 -18.26
N ASN A 217 15.39 -33.52 -19.18
CA ASN A 217 15.66 -33.61 -20.62
C ASN A 217 16.65 -32.52 -21.10
N SER A 218 17.24 -31.74 -20.20
CA SER A 218 18.20 -30.69 -20.57
C SER A 218 19.45 -31.27 -21.25
N GLU A 219 20.08 -30.46 -22.10
CA GLU A 219 21.31 -30.84 -22.84
C GLU A 219 22.48 -31.15 -21.90
N VAL A 220 22.48 -30.53 -20.71
CA VAL A 220 23.48 -30.74 -19.66
C VAL A 220 23.03 -31.91 -18.78
N LYS A 221 23.14 -33.13 -19.33
CA LYS A 221 22.77 -34.35 -18.60
C LYS A 221 23.73 -34.62 -17.44
N GLY A 222 23.23 -34.53 -16.21
CA GLY A 222 23.88 -35.11 -15.04
C GLY A 222 23.88 -36.65 -15.08
N ALA A 223 24.58 -37.29 -14.13
CA ALA A 223 24.69 -38.75 -14.02
C ALA A 223 23.35 -39.47 -13.73
N THR A 224 22.32 -38.73 -13.32
CA THR A 224 21.00 -39.27 -12.98
C THR A 224 19.94 -38.47 -13.71
N SER A 225 19.31 -39.07 -14.71
CA SER A 225 18.26 -38.43 -15.51
C SER A 225 16.89 -38.48 -14.84
N GLN A 226 16.67 -39.36 -13.87
CA GLN A 226 15.37 -39.58 -13.23
C GLN A 226 15.43 -39.35 -11.72
N THR A 227 14.49 -38.56 -11.20
CA THR A 227 14.37 -38.26 -9.76
C THR A 227 12.93 -38.49 -9.30
N GLU A 228 12.74 -39.04 -8.11
CA GLU A 228 11.42 -39.16 -7.49
C GLU A 228 11.14 -37.91 -6.63
N ILE A 229 9.96 -37.30 -6.81
CA ILE A 229 9.49 -36.17 -6.00
C ILE A 229 8.26 -36.62 -5.19
N PRO A 230 8.34 -36.68 -3.85
CA PRO A 230 7.19 -36.99 -3.01
C PRO A 230 6.21 -35.82 -2.96
N TYR A 231 4.91 -36.14 -2.84
CA TYR A 231 3.86 -35.14 -2.73
C TYR A 231 2.77 -35.54 -1.71
N ASP A 232 2.15 -34.54 -1.09
CA ASP A 232 0.92 -34.74 -0.32
C ASP A 232 -0.31 -34.48 -1.18
N MET A 233 -0.22 -33.48 -2.06
CA MET A 233 -1.27 -33.06 -2.96
C MET A 233 -0.68 -32.86 -4.35
N LEU A 234 -1.36 -33.38 -5.37
CA LEU A 234 -0.94 -33.29 -6.77
C LEU A 234 -1.98 -32.55 -7.59
N VAL A 235 -1.54 -31.54 -8.33
CA VAL A 235 -2.34 -30.82 -9.32
C VAL A 235 -1.81 -31.16 -10.70
N ILE A 236 -2.67 -31.72 -11.55
CA ILE A 236 -2.32 -32.09 -12.92
C ILE A 236 -2.85 -31.00 -13.86
N GLY A 237 -1.94 -30.18 -14.40
CA GLY A 237 -2.22 -29.09 -15.33
C GLY A 237 -1.36 -29.15 -16.59
N VAL A 238 -1.03 -30.35 -17.05
CA VAL A 238 -0.13 -30.61 -18.19
C VAL A 238 -0.73 -30.22 -19.55
N GLY A 239 -2.05 -30.11 -19.63
CA GLY A 239 -2.77 -29.84 -20.88
C GLY A 239 -3.03 -31.10 -21.67
N ALA A 240 -3.03 -30.98 -22.99
CA ALA A 240 -3.23 -32.08 -23.93
C ALA A 240 -2.27 -31.93 -25.11
N GLU A 241 -2.05 -33.03 -25.82
CA GLU A 241 -1.28 -33.08 -27.05
C GLU A 241 -2.19 -33.21 -28.26
N ASN A 242 -1.66 -32.87 -29.44
CA ASN A 242 -2.40 -32.93 -30.68
C ASN A 242 -2.60 -34.39 -31.10
N ALA A 243 -3.86 -34.81 -31.26
CA ALA A 243 -4.16 -36.11 -31.84
C ALA A 243 -4.02 -36.04 -33.37
N THR A 244 -3.09 -36.81 -33.94
CA THR A 244 -2.93 -36.95 -35.41
C THR A 244 -3.93 -37.92 -36.03
N PHE A 245 -4.72 -38.61 -35.19
CA PHE A 245 -5.72 -39.61 -35.59
C PHE A 245 -5.20 -40.71 -36.53
N GLY A 246 -3.89 -40.99 -36.48
CA GLY A 246 -3.25 -41.98 -37.35
C GLY A 246 -3.24 -41.58 -38.83
N ILE A 247 -3.52 -40.32 -39.15
CA ILE A 247 -3.41 -39.80 -40.51
C ILE A 247 -1.92 -39.71 -40.85
N PRO A 248 -1.45 -40.41 -41.90
CA PRO A 248 -0.04 -40.38 -42.27
C PRO A 248 0.35 -38.98 -42.79
N GLY A 249 1.49 -38.48 -42.34
CA GLY A 249 2.06 -37.15 -42.65
C GLY A 249 2.99 -36.67 -41.56
#